data_AF-A0A2S3V2B1-F1
#
_entry.id   AF-A0A2S3V2B1-F1
#
_cell.length_a   1.000
_cell.length_b   1.000
_cell.length_c   1.000
_cell.angle_alpha   90.00
_cell.angle_beta   90.00
_cell.angle_gamma   90.00
#
_symmetry.space_group_name_H-M   'P 1'
#
loop_
_entity.id
_entity.type
_entity.pdbx_description
1 polymer ?
#
loop_
_entity_poly.entity_id
_entity_poly.type
_entity_poly.pdbx_seq_one_letter_code
_entity_poly.pdbx_strand_id
1 'polypeptide(L)'
;MLGLFGSPALREPEFISELRAVETEDRLRVKTAGLMEAAGLEIRDSNTPTEFAAAATVAIMRLVLTTADRDFDDLSFENRFVTGLFGFLMAHDLSRRTNADLGVVLGIAGLDLFSREEIDQIYTLGKSYRRLRQHRKIHLALRGVINDFLTHPDRETLGDLVGVYQLCLRDDG
;
A
#
# COMPACT_ATOMS: atom_id res chain seq x y z
N MET A 1 7.27 -35.40 -33.62
CA MET A 1 6.28 -35.62 -32.55
C MET A 1 6.96 -35.41 -31.20
N LEU A 2 6.65 -34.32 -30.50
CA LEU A 2 6.98 -34.10 -29.10
C LEU A 2 5.76 -33.40 -28.48
N GLY A 3 5.07 -34.10 -27.57
CA GLY A 3 3.84 -33.70 -26.88
C GLY A 3 4.06 -32.47 -25.99
N LEU A 4 3.09 -31.55 -25.87
CA LEU A 4 1.82 -31.69 -25.13
C LEU A 4 2.03 -32.01 -23.64
N PHE A 5 2.41 -30.99 -22.85
CA PHE A 5 1.91 -30.76 -21.48
C PHE A 5 1.99 -29.27 -21.15
N GLY A 6 1.22 -28.46 -21.86
CA GLY A 6 0.77 -27.18 -21.32
C GLY A 6 -0.44 -27.47 -20.46
N SER A 7 -0.26 -27.58 -19.14
CA SER A 7 -1.40 -27.65 -18.22
C SER A 7 -2.29 -26.44 -18.47
N PRO A 8 -3.60 -26.60 -18.76
CA PRO A 8 -4.49 -25.47 -18.73
C PRO A 8 -4.47 -24.95 -17.29
N ALA A 9 -4.03 -23.72 -17.09
CA ALA A 9 -4.29 -23.02 -15.84
C ALA A 9 -5.81 -23.03 -15.70
N LEU A 10 -6.33 -23.90 -14.84
CA LEU A 10 -7.73 -23.91 -14.43
C LEU A 10 -8.01 -22.48 -13.99
N ARG A 11 -8.81 -21.75 -14.78
CA ARG A 11 -9.29 -20.43 -14.39
C ARG A 11 -10.01 -20.64 -13.08
N GLU A 12 -9.44 -20.10 -12.02
CA GLU A 12 -10.05 -20.11 -10.71
C GLU A 12 -11.46 -19.54 -10.85
N PRO A 13 -12.51 -20.24 -10.37
CA PRO A 13 -13.86 -19.70 -10.38
C PRO A 13 -13.87 -18.36 -9.65
N GLU A 14 -14.57 -17.37 -10.22
CA GLU A 14 -14.67 -16.00 -9.70
C GLU A 14 -15.03 -15.96 -8.20
N PHE A 15 -15.95 -16.84 -7.79
CA PHE A 15 -16.32 -17.06 -6.40
C PHE A 15 -15.15 -17.42 -5.47
N ILE A 16 -14.19 -18.25 -5.92
CA ILE A 16 -13.03 -18.61 -5.09
C ILE A 16 -12.08 -17.42 -4.96
N SER A 17 -11.92 -16.61 -6.02
CA SER A 17 -11.11 -15.40 -5.94
C SER A 17 -11.72 -14.35 -5.01
N GLU A 18 -13.05 -14.20 -5.01
CA GLU A 18 -13.77 -13.31 -4.10
C GLU A 18 -13.66 -13.79 -2.65
N LEU A 19 -13.85 -15.08 -2.37
CA LEU A 19 -13.67 -15.63 -1.02
C LEU A 19 -12.27 -15.39 -0.48
N ARG A 20 -11.23 -15.56 -1.32
CA ARG A 20 -9.84 -15.29 -0.93
C ARG A 20 -9.58 -13.81 -0.68
N ALA A 21 -10.19 -12.93 -1.47
CA ALA A 21 -10.11 -11.50 -1.26
C ALA A 21 -10.68 -11.16 0.13
N VAL A 22 -11.91 -11.56 0.43
CA VAL A 22 -12.56 -11.33 1.73
C VAL A 22 -11.74 -11.91 2.88
N GLU A 23 -11.25 -13.15 2.77
CA GLU A 23 -10.39 -13.74 3.80
C GLU A 23 -9.11 -12.91 4.03
N THR A 24 -8.54 -12.36 2.96
CA THR A 24 -7.35 -11.51 3.03
C THR A 24 -7.65 -10.17 3.69
N GLU A 25 -8.80 -9.57 3.40
CA GLU A 25 -9.28 -8.34 4.02
C GLU A 25 -9.48 -8.53 5.52
N ASP A 26 -10.24 -9.55 5.92
CA ASP A 26 -10.51 -9.89 7.32
C ASP A 26 -9.22 -10.17 8.08
N ARG A 27 -8.33 -10.97 7.49
CA ARG A 27 -7.03 -11.27 8.09
C ARG A 27 -6.20 -10.02 8.30
N LEU A 28 -6.18 -9.09 7.33
CA LEU A 28 -5.44 -7.85 7.47
C LEU A 28 -6.04 -6.96 8.57
N ARG A 29 -7.37 -6.82 8.63
CA ARG A 29 -8.09 -6.07 9.68
C ARG A 29 -7.74 -6.63 11.06
N VAL A 30 -7.90 -7.93 11.27
CA VAL A 30 -7.65 -8.58 12.56
C VAL A 30 -6.20 -8.42 12.99
N LYS A 31 -5.25 -8.65 12.08
CA LYS A 31 -3.83 -8.58 12.45
C LYS A 31 -3.34 -7.15 12.69
N THR A 32 -3.91 -6.15 12.01
CA THR A 32 -3.51 -4.73 12.18
C THR A 32 -4.27 -4.00 13.29
N ALA A 33 -5.40 -4.55 13.77
CA ALA A 33 -6.29 -3.89 14.73
C ALA A 33 -5.57 -3.31 15.95
N GLY A 34 -4.70 -4.10 16.61
CA GLY A 34 -3.98 -3.64 17.81
C GLY A 34 -2.97 -2.51 17.54
N LEU A 35 -2.39 -2.45 16.34
CA LEU A 35 -1.50 -1.34 15.94
C LEU A 35 -2.31 -0.09 15.60
N MET A 36 -3.42 -0.25 14.90
CA MET A 36 -4.30 0.84 14.50
C MET A 36 -4.98 1.47 15.71
N GLU A 37 -5.52 0.66 16.62
CA GLU A 37 -6.15 1.12 17.87
C GLU A 37 -5.16 1.91 18.74
N ALA A 38 -3.91 1.43 18.87
CA ALA A 38 -2.87 2.12 19.61
C ALA A 38 -2.52 3.50 19.02
N ALA A 39 -2.75 3.70 17.71
CA ALA A 39 -2.56 4.97 17.01
C ALA A 39 -3.85 5.80 16.88
N GLY A 40 -4.99 5.33 17.40
CA GLY A 40 -6.30 5.98 17.23
C GLY A 40 -6.81 5.95 15.79
N LEU A 41 -6.42 4.94 15.01
CA LEU A 41 -6.76 4.75 13.61
C LEU A 41 -7.66 3.52 13.41
N GLU A 42 -8.34 3.48 12.28
CA GLU A 42 -9.11 2.32 11.83
C GLU A 42 -9.07 2.20 10.30
N ILE A 43 -9.16 0.96 9.79
CA ILE A 43 -9.45 0.73 8.39
C ILE A 43 -10.97 0.83 8.24
N ARG A 44 -11.44 1.85 7.51
CA ARG A 44 -12.87 2.10 7.30
C ARG A 44 -13.56 0.87 6.70
N ASP A 45 -14.82 0.67 7.07
CA ASP A 45 -15.67 -0.32 6.42
C ASP A 45 -15.90 0.02 4.95
N SER A 46 -15.89 -1.02 4.13
CA SER A 46 -15.85 -0.94 2.67
C SER A 46 -16.71 -2.03 2.08
N ASN A 47 -17.37 -1.75 0.95
CA ASN A 47 -18.29 -2.70 0.32
C ASN A 47 -17.65 -3.48 -0.84
N THR A 48 -16.43 -3.10 -1.24
CA THR A 48 -15.70 -3.74 -2.33
C THR A 48 -14.23 -3.92 -1.99
N PRO A 49 -13.53 -4.90 -2.60
CA PRO A 49 -12.08 -5.07 -2.42
C PRO A 49 -11.26 -3.85 -2.80
N THR A 50 -11.76 -3.06 -3.75
CA THR A 50 -11.16 -1.80 -4.21
C THR A 50 -11.28 -0.71 -3.16
N GLU A 51 -12.47 -0.52 -2.59
CA GLU A 51 -12.66 0.43 -1.48
C GLU A 51 -11.83 0.00 -0.26
N PHE A 52 -11.78 -1.30 0.03
CA PHE A 52 -10.96 -1.84 1.10
C PHE A 52 -9.47 -1.53 0.89
N ALA A 53 -8.93 -1.87 -0.28
CA ALA A 53 -7.52 -1.66 -0.58
C ALA A 53 -7.14 -0.18 -0.51
N ALA A 54 -8.02 0.72 -0.93
CA ALA A 54 -7.83 2.16 -0.78
C ALA A 54 -7.84 2.59 0.70
N ALA A 55 -8.88 2.21 1.46
CA ALA A 55 -8.99 2.55 2.88
C ALA A 55 -7.81 1.99 3.70
N ALA A 56 -7.41 0.75 3.44
CA ALA A 56 -6.26 0.11 4.08
C ALA A 56 -4.95 0.81 3.71
N THR A 57 -4.76 1.22 2.45
CA THR A 57 -3.59 2.01 2.04
C THR A 57 -3.49 3.30 2.86
N VAL A 58 -4.57 4.06 2.94
CA VAL A 58 -4.62 5.34 3.67
C VAL A 58 -4.37 5.12 5.15
N ALA A 59 -5.06 4.15 5.78
CA ALA A 59 -4.92 3.86 7.20
C ALA A 59 -3.49 3.42 7.56
N ILE A 60 -2.87 2.54 6.75
CA ILE A 60 -1.50 2.10 6.98
C ILE A 60 -0.51 3.24 6.78
N MET A 61 -0.69 4.08 5.75
CA MET A 61 0.19 5.24 5.56
C MET A 61 0.06 6.24 6.72
N ARG A 62 -1.14 6.45 7.25
CA ARG A 62 -1.35 7.24 8.47
C ARG A 62 -0.67 6.61 9.68
N LEU A 63 -0.76 5.28 9.84
CA LEU A 63 -0.07 4.57 10.91
C LEU A 63 1.46 4.76 10.81
N VAL A 64 2.02 4.68 9.60
CA VAL A 64 3.45 4.94 9.36
C VAL A 64 3.82 6.37 9.72
N LEU A 65 3.03 7.36 9.30
CA LEU A 65 3.27 8.77 9.63
C LEU A 65 3.19 9.04 11.13
N THR A 66 2.13 8.57 11.80
CA THR A 66 1.94 8.71 13.25
C THR A 66 3.08 8.05 14.01
N THR A 67 3.53 6.86 13.59
CA THR A 67 4.66 6.16 14.24
C THR A 67 5.99 6.85 13.97
N ALA A 68 6.12 7.54 12.83
CA ALA A 68 7.28 8.35 12.49
C ALA A 68 7.29 9.75 13.15
N ASP A 69 6.27 10.07 13.96
CA ASP A 69 6.02 11.39 14.55
C ASP A 69 5.96 12.50 13.49
N ARG A 70 5.18 12.26 12.43
CA ARG A 70 4.97 13.19 11.32
C ARG A 70 3.48 13.38 11.04
N ASP A 71 3.11 14.62 10.71
CA ASP A 71 1.83 14.94 10.09
C ASP A 71 2.04 15.18 8.59
N PHE A 72 1.16 14.63 7.75
CA PHE A 72 1.23 14.79 6.30
C PHE A 72 1.14 16.25 5.88
N ASP A 73 0.27 17.02 6.54
CA ASP A 73 0.03 18.42 6.21
C ASP A 73 1.22 19.32 6.58
N ASP A 74 2.11 18.86 7.46
CA ASP A 74 3.32 19.58 7.85
C ASP A 74 4.55 19.21 7.02
N LEU A 75 4.46 18.17 6.17
CA LEU A 75 5.59 17.74 5.34
C LEU A 75 5.90 18.74 4.22
N SER A 76 7.19 18.90 3.93
CA SER A 76 7.66 19.54 2.70
C SER A 76 7.10 18.83 1.47
N PHE A 77 7.05 19.54 0.34
CA PHE A 77 6.58 18.97 -0.93
C PHE A 77 7.32 17.66 -1.28
N GLU A 78 8.64 17.64 -1.11
CA GLU A 78 9.46 16.46 -1.33
C GLU A 78 9.09 15.30 -0.41
N ASN A 79 8.82 15.56 0.86
CA ASN A 79 8.44 14.54 1.83
C ASN A 79 7.00 14.04 1.62
N ARG A 80 6.06 14.90 1.21
CA ARG A 80 4.74 14.47 0.73
C ARG A 80 4.85 13.59 -0.50
N PHE A 81 5.75 13.93 -1.43
CA PHE A 81 6.02 13.12 -2.62
C PHE A 81 6.55 11.72 -2.26
N VAL A 82 7.51 11.63 -1.33
CA VAL A 82 8.02 10.33 -0.83
C VAL A 82 6.90 9.54 -0.18
N THR A 83 6.08 10.18 0.66
CA THR A 83 4.91 9.57 1.31
C THR A 83 3.94 9.01 0.28
N GLY A 84 3.64 9.76 -0.78
CA GLY A 84 2.83 9.29 -1.90
C GLY A 84 3.42 8.08 -2.61
N LEU A 85 4.73 8.05 -2.80
CA LEU A 85 5.40 6.91 -3.44
C LEU A 85 5.30 5.64 -2.60
N PHE A 86 5.42 5.76 -1.27
CA PHE A 86 5.15 4.66 -0.34
C PHE A 86 3.69 4.23 -0.37
N GLY A 87 2.75 5.18 -0.40
CA GLY A 87 1.32 4.90 -0.59
C GLY A 87 1.04 4.13 -1.89
N PHE A 88 1.70 4.49 -2.99
CA PHE A 88 1.60 3.77 -4.26
C PHE A 88 2.13 2.33 -4.19
N LEU A 89 3.25 2.12 -3.52
CA LEU A 89 3.81 0.78 -3.31
C LEU A 89 2.88 -0.08 -2.45
N MET A 90 2.33 0.50 -1.38
CA MET A 90 1.36 -0.13 -0.49
C MET A 90 0.08 -0.51 -1.25
N ALA A 91 -0.52 0.45 -1.97
CA ALA A 91 -1.70 0.24 -2.81
C ALA A 91 -1.48 -0.87 -3.83
N HIS A 92 -0.30 -0.93 -4.44
CA HIS A 92 0.05 -1.97 -5.41
C HIS A 92 0.05 -3.37 -4.79
N ASP A 93 0.64 -3.55 -3.60
CA ASP A 93 0.65 -4.87 -2.96
C ASP A 93 -0.70 -5.24 -2.34
N LEU A 94 -1.45 -4.29 -1.79
CA LEU A 94 -2.82 -4.51 -1.32
C LEU A 94 -3.75 -4.91 -2.47
N SER A 95 -3.71 -4.17 -3.59
CA SER A 95 -4.58 -4.47 -4.75
C SER A 95 -4.32 -5.87 -5.31
N ARG A 96 -3.06 -6.30 -5.33
CA ARG A 96 -2.70 -7.66 -5.76
C ARG A 96 -3.20 -8.74 -4.79
N ARG A 97 -3.25 -8.44 -3.48
CA ARG A 97 -3.69 -9.36 -2.43
C ARG A 97 -5.20 -9.50 -2.37
N THR A 98 -5.94 -8.43 -2.66
CA THR A 98 -7.41 -8.39 -2.59
C THR A 98 -8.08 -8.47 -3.97
N ASN A 99 -7.31 -8.60 -5.05
CA ASN A 99 -7.81 -8.57 -6.43
C ASN A 99 -8.56 -7.26 -6.78
N ALA A 100 -8.12 -6.13 -6.20
CA ALA A 100 -8.70 -4.81 -6.45
C ALA A 100 -8.19 -4.16 -7.74
N ASP A 101 -8.98 -3.23 -8.27
CA ASP A 101 -8.55 -2.37 -9.38
C ASP A 101 -7.53 -1.34 -8.88
N LEU A 102 -6.26 -1.56 -9.21
CA LEU A 102 -5.17 -0.67 -8.81
C LEU A 102 -5.37 0.78 -9.28
N GLY A 103 -5.94 1.00 -10.47
CA GLY A 103 -6.16 2.35 -10.98
C GLY A 103 -7.15 3.12 -10.11
N VAL A 104 -8.23 2.44 -9.70
CA VAL A 104 -9.24 3.02 -8.80
C VAL A 104 -8.68 3.18 -7.38
N VAL A 105 -7.95 2.19 -6.85
CA VAL A 105 -7.30 2.29 -5.53
C VAL A 105 -6.37 3.51 -5.47
N LEU A 106 -5.52 3.71 -6.48
CA LEU A 106 -4.63 4.86 -6.55
C LEU A 106 -5.38 6.18 -6.69
N GLY A 107 -6.51 6.19 -7.39
CA GLY A 107 -7.38 7.35 -7.48
C GLY A 107 -7.98 7.73 -6.13
N ILE A 108 -8.57 6.77 -5.42
CA ILE A 108 -9.20 6.98 -4.11
C ILE A 108 -8.15 7.35 -3.06
N ALA A 109 -7.12 6.51 -2.90
CA ALA A 109 -6.06 6.76 -1.92
C ALA A 109 -5.28 8.04 -2.25
N GLY A 110 -5.12 8.37 -3.54
CA GLY A 110 -4.54 9.63 -3.99
C GLY A 110 -5.37 10.83 -3.55
N LEU A 111 -6.69 10.80 -3.68
CA LEU A 111 -7.59 11.87 -3.22
C LEU A 111 -7.69 11.96 -1.69
N ASP A 112 -7.53 10.85 -0.99
CA ASP A 112 -7.58 10.81 0.47
C ASP A 112 -6.25 11.20 1.14
N LEU A 113 -5.13 11.06 0.42
CA LEU A 113 -3.79 11.47 0.87
C LEU A 113 -3.42 12.85 0.36
N PHE A 114 -3.76 13.21 -0.88
CA PHE A 114 -3.42 14.48 -1.49
C PHE A 114 -4.66 15.35 -1.67
N SER A 115 -4.52 16.65 -1.47
CA SER A 115 -5.62 17.57 -1.71
C SER A 115 -5.99 17.63 -3.21
N ARG A 116 -7.20 18.10 -3.52
CA ARG A 116 -7.68 18.21 -4.92
C ARG A 116 -6.79 19.09 -5.79
N GLU A 117 -6.12 20.06 -5.18
CA GLU A 117 -5.19 20.99 -5.82
C GLU A 117 -3.86 20.32 -6.20
N GLU A 118 -3.58 19.16 -5.61
CA GLU A 118 -2.34 18.39 -5.77
C GLU A 118 -2.53 17.18 -6.72
N ILE A 119 -3.68 17.04 -7.38
CA ILE A 119 -3.98 15.93 -8.29
C ILE A 119 -2.94 15.77 -9.41
N ASP A 120 -2.37 16.87 -9.92
CA ASP A 120 -1.31 16.81 -10.93
C ASP A 120 -0.04 16.09 -10.42
N GLN A 121 0.16 16.07 -9.10
CA GLN A 121 1.25 15.35 -8.45
C GLN A 121 1.05 13.83 -8.54
N ILE A 122 -0.20 13.34 -8.58
CA ILE A 122 -0.52 11.91 -8.75
C ILE A 122 0.04 11.37 -10.08
N TYR A 123 -0.07 12.15 -11.17
CA TYR A 123 0.54 11.77 -12.46
C TYR A 123 2.06 11.72 -12.40
N THR A 124 2.67 12.62 -11.63
CA THR A 124 4.12 12.64 -11.41
C THR A 124 4.56 11.45 -10.55
N LEU A 125 3.79 11.08 -9.51
CA LEU A 125 3.98 9.87 -8.72
C LEU A 125 3.95 8.61 -9.58
N GLY A 126 2.99 8.49 -10.50
CA GLY A 126 2.91 7.36 -11.43
C GLY A 126 4.16 7.23 -12.32
N LYS A 127 4.68 8.35 -12.85
CA LYS A 127 5.94 8.37 -13.63
C LYS A 127 7.14 7.98 -12.78
N SER A 128 7.24 8.50 -11.56
CA SER A 128 8.34 8.19 -10.64
C SER A 128 8.28 6.76 -10.12
N TYR A 129 7.09 6.20 -9.87
CA TYR A 129 6.91 4.78 -9.59
C TYR A 129 7.40 3.90 -10.74
N ARG A 130 7.06 4.24 -11.99
CA ARG A 130 7.58 3.56 -13.18
C ARG A 130 9.12 3.65 -13.25
N ARG A 131 9.70 4.80 -12.91
CA ARG A 131 11.17 4.98 -12.86
C ARG A 131 11.80 4.17 -11.72
N LEU A 132 11.19 4.15 -10.53
CA LEU A 132 11.63 3.32 -9.40
C LEU A 132 11.69 1.84 -9.79
N ARG A 133 10.70 1.34 -10.54
CA ARG A 133 10.70 -0.04 -11.07
C ARG A 133 11.88 -0.34 -12.00
N GLN A 134 12.46 0.67 -12.67
CA GLN A 134 13.68 0.51 -13.46
C GLN A 134 14.90 0.27 -12.56
N HIS A 135 14.89 0.80 -11.34
CA HIS A 135 15.88 0.53 -10.29
C HIS A 135 15.50 -0.71 -9.47
N ARG A 136 15.52 -1.89 -10.12
CA ARG A 136 14.99 -3.16 -9.59
C ARG A 136 15.40 -3.49 -8.15
N LYS A 137 16.66 -3.26 -7.76
CA LYS A 137 17.14 -3.58 -6.39
C LYS A 137 16.43 -2.75 -5.32
N ILE A 138 16.33 -1.44 -5.53
CA ILE A 138 15.67 -0.52 -4.60
C ILE A 138 14.18 -0.84 -4.53
N HIS A 139 13.54 -1.00 -5.70
CA HIS A 139 12.13 -1.36 -5.76
C HIS A 139 11.82 -2.66 -5.01
N LEU A 140 12.64 -3.71 -5.20
CA LEU A 140 12.45 -4.99 -4.49
C LEU A 140 12.70 -4.88 -2.99
N ALA A 141 13.65 -4.06 -2.54
CA ALA A 141 13.90 -3.84 -1.13
C ALA A 141 12.72 -3.14 -0.44
N LEU A 142 12.25 -2.02 -1.01
CA LEU A 142 11.09 -1.29 -0.48
C LEU A 142 9.84 -2.17 -0.44
N ARG A 143 9.62 -2.93 -1.52
CA ARG A 143 8.52 -3.88 -1.60
C ARG A 143 8.65 -5.02 -0.60
N GLY A 144 9.86 -5.49 -0.34
CA GLY A 144 10.14 -6.52 0.66
C GLY A 144 9.64 -6.10 2.03
N VAL A 145 10.06 -4.92 2.49
CA VAL A 145 9.68 -4.37 3.79
C VAL A 145 8.16 -4.17 3.92
N ILE A 146 7.53 -3.62 2.87
CA ILE A 146 6.05 -3.49 2.84
C ILE A 146 5.38 -4.86 2.90
N ASN A 147 5.87 -5.83 2.14
CA ASN A 147 5.31 -7.16 2.10
C ASN A 147 5.47 -7.91 3.42
N ASP A 148 6.59 -7.71 4.13
CA ASP A 148 6.85 -8.31 5.43
C ASP A 148 5.85 -7.77 6.46
N PHE A 149 5.67 -6.45 6.52
CA PHE A 149 4.62 -5.82 7.34
C PHE A 149 3.22 -6.33 6.99
N LEU A 150 2.83 -6.36 5.70
CA LEU A 150 1.51 -6.84 5.30
C LEU A 150 1.27 -8.33 5.57
N THR A 151 2.31 -9.12 5.78
CA THR A 151 2.19 -10.57 6.06
C THR A 151 2.13 -10.83 7.57
N HIS A 152 2.95 -10.11 8.34
CA HIS A 152 3.07 -10.21 9.78
C HIS A 152 3.09 -8.80 10.40
N PRO A 153 1.95 -8.09 10.44
CA PRO A 153 1.92 -6.74 10.98
C PRO A 153 2.05 -6.83 12.50
N ASP A 154 3.18 -6.36 13.00
CA ASP A 154 3.50 -6.23 14.41
C ASP A 154 4.38 -5.00 14.61
N ARG A 155 4.85 -4.77 15.84
CA ARG A 155 5.69 -3.61 16.15
C ARG A 155 7.06 -3.66 15.49
N GLU A 156 7.60 -4.85 15.26
CA GLU A 156 8.93 -5.04 14.67
C GLU A 156 8.86 -4.70 13.18
N THR A 157 7.94 -5.31 12.44
CA THR A 157 7.77 -5.04 11.00
C THR A 157 7.26 -3.63 10.72
N LEU A 158 6.46 -3.05 11.62
CA LEU A 158 6.10 -1.63 11.53
C LEU A 158 7.33 -0.73 11.77
N GLY A 159 8.19 -1.06 12.74
CA GLY A 159 9.43 -0.34 13.01
C GLY A 159 10.37 -0.34 11.81
N ASP A 160 10.54 -1.49 11.16
CA ASP A 160 11.34 -1.61 9.93
C ASP A 160 10.76 -0.77 8.78
N LEU A 161 9.44 -0.82 8.58
CA LEU A 161 8.75 -0.02 7.57
C LEU A 161 8.93 1.48 7.81
N VAL A 162 8.74 1.92 9.06
CA VAL A 162 8.92 3.33 9.48
C VAL A 162 10.37 3.76 9.32
N GLY A 163 11.33 2.93 9.73
CA GLY A 163 12.75 3.24 9.59
C GLY A 163 13.17 3.42 8.13
N VAL A 164 12.72 2.54 7.24
CA VAL A 164 12.98 2.67 5.80
C VAL A 164 12.27 3.89 5.21
N TYR A 165 11.05 4.19 5.65
CA TYR A 165 10.34 5.41 5.26
C TYR A 165 11.13 6.66 5.67
N GLN A 166 11.58 6.75 6.93
CA GLN A 166 12.36 7.87 7.44
C GLN A 166 13.70 8.05 6.71
N LEU A 167 14.40 6.97 6.37
CA LEU A 167 15.63 7.02 5.56
C LEU A 167 15.40 7.57 4.14
N CYS A 168 14.16 7.52 3.63
CA CYS A 168 13.81 8.07 2.34
C CYS A 168 13.37 9.54 2.43
N LEU A 169 13.11 10.06 3.64
CA LEU A 169 12.75 11.45 3.82
C LEU A 169 13.98 12.34 3.65
N ARG A 170 13.72 13.55 3.17
CA ARG A 170 14.69 14.63 3.16
C ARG A 170 14.73 15.27 4.54
N ASP A 171 15.92 15.62 5.01
CA ASP A 171 16.07 16.47 6.19
C ASP A 171 15.47 17.85 5.89
N ASP A 172 14.29 18.08 6.47
CA ASP A 172 13.71 19.41 6.60
C ASP A 172 14.40 20.04 7.81
N GLY A 173 15.43 20.87 7.56
CA GLY A 173 16.29 21.47 8.58
C GLY A 173 15.58 22.42 9.53
#